data_AF-A0A0A2VAP4-F1
#
_entry.id   AF-A0A0A2VAP4-F1
#
_cell.length_a   1.000
_cell.length_b   1.000
_cell.length_c   1.000
_cell.angle_alpha   90.00
_cell.angle_beta   90.00
_cell.angle_gamma   90.00
#
_symmetry.space_group_name_H-M   'P 1'
#
loop_
_entity.id
_entity.type
_entity.pdbx_description
1 polymer ?
#
loop_
_entity_poly.entity_id
_entity_poly.type
_entity_poly.pdbx_seq_one_letter_code
_entity_poly.pdbx_strand_id
1 'polypeptide(L)'
;MTGQASDLPTPPPERLGVPSRNPLPLSASQESQVRDIYYARVRKQCADEIKAFAACALGRTFTVSFACRAEHRVMNGCMKLHANQKEHDAAREEWFAMRMDRQRQREARNKVAVAQEEFMHDWWGLPEDVRLSRQRDAEQKGVQLQERIGGMPAKDRPLDGNKR
;
A
#
# COMPACT_ATOMS: atom_id res chain seq x y z
N MET A 1 -12.68 38.22 -20.18
CA MET A 1 -12.48 37.06 -21.07
C MET A 1 -11.59 36.08 -20.35
N THR A 2 -12.17 35.06 -19.71
CA THR A 2 -11.48 34.03 -18.93
C THR A 2 -11.06 32.87 -19.83
N GLY A 3 -9.76 32.58 -19.88
CA GLY A 3 -9.20 31.50 -20.68
C GLY A 3 -9.57 30.12 -20.13
N GLN A 4 -10.04 29.24 -21.01
CA GLN A 4 -10.31 27.84 -20.73
C GLN A 4 -9.00 27.06 -20.79
N ALA A 5 -8.66 26.37 -19.71
CA ALA A 5 -7.65 25.33 -19.71
C ALA A 5 -8.20 24.14 -20.50
N SER A 6 -7.52 23.78 -21.58
CA SER A 6 -7.89 22.65 -22.43
C SER A 6 -7.63 21.33 -21.70
N ASP A 7 -8.68 20.53 -21.52
CA ASP A 7 -8.63 19.11 -21.19
C ASP A 7 -7.81 18.37 -22.26
N LEU A 8 -6.65 17.86 -21.87
CA LEU A 8 -5.87 16.92 -22.68
C LEU A 8 -6.33 15.49 -22.35
N PRO A 9 -6.61 14.63 -23.36
CA PRO A 9 -6.98 13.24 -23.12
C PRO A 9 -5.83 12.46 -22.48
N THR A 10 -6.10 11.81 -21.34
CA THR A 10 -5.18 10.85 -20.71
C THR A 10 -4.88 9.70 -21.69
N PRO A 11 -3.61 9.38 -21.97
CA PRO A 11 -3.27 8.27 -22.85
C PRO A 11 -3.76 6.94 -22.25
N PRO A 12 -4.19 5.98 -23.08
CA PRO A 12 -4.60 4.66 -22.62
C PRO A 12 -3.44 3.99 -21.86
N PRO A 13 -3.72 3.19 -20.81
CA PRO A 13 -2.68 2.56 -20.01
C PRO A 13 -1.82 1.70 -20.93
N GLU A 14 -0.52 2.01 -20.95
CA GLU A 14 0.50 1.27 -21.67
C GLU A 14 0.44 -0.19 -21.21
N ARG A 15 0.07 -1.09 -22.13
CA ARG A 15 -0.06 -2.52 -21.83
C ARG A 15 1.32 -3.01 -21.41
N LEU A 16 1.46 -3.30 -20.12
CA LEU A 16 2.68 -3.85 -19.55
C LEU A 16 3.09 -5.05 -20.39
N GLY A 17 4.28 -4.99 -21.00
CA GLY A 17 4.85 -6.06 -21.81
C GLY A 17 5.08 -7.30 -20.95
N VAL A 18 4.04 -8.11 -20.78
CA VAL A 18 4.13 -9.39 -20.08
C VAL A 18 4.85 -10.40 -20.98
N PRO A 19 5.95 -11.03 -20.51
CA PRO A 19 6.68 -12.00 -21.31
C PRO A 19 5.85 -13.29 -21.45
N SER A 20 5.58 -13.66 -22.71
CA SER A 20 4.88 -14.87 -23.17
C SER A 20 3.35 -14.82 -23.19
N ARG A 21 2.79 -15.44 -24.24
CA ARG A 21 1.36 -15.69 -24.46
C ARG A 21 0.73 -16.65 -23.45
N ASN A 22 1.54 -17.27 -22.57
CA ASN A 22 1.06 -18.13 -21.51
C ASN A 22 0.93 -17.29 -20.24
N PRO A 23 -0.28 -17.17 -19.64
CA PRO A 23 -0.43 -16.41 -18.41
C PRO A 23 0.49 -16.99 -17.33
N LEU A 24 1.30 -16.12 -16.71
CA LEU A 24 2.14 -16.47 -15.57
C LEU A 24 1.26 -17.19 -14.53
N PRO A 25 1.62 -18.42 -14.08
CA PRO A 25 0.81 -19.14 -13.12
C PRO A 25 0.78 -18.36 -11.80
N LEU A 26 -0.42 -17.98 -11.38
CA LEU A 26 -0.67 -17.26 -10.14
C LEU A 26 -1.00 -18.25 -9.02
N SER A 27 -0.69 -17.88 -7.78
CA SER A 27 -1.20 -18.64 -6.63
C SER A 27 -2.73 -18.52 -6.53
N ALA A 28 -3.40 -19.48 -5.91
CA ALA A 28 -4.86 -19.47 -5.78
C ALA A 28 -5.40 -18.17 -5.14
N SER A 29 -4.67 -17.59 -4.17
CA SER A 29 -5.02 -16.32 -3.55
C SER A 29 -4.79 -15.09 -4.44
N GLN A 30 -3.87 -15.17 -5.39
CA GLN A 30 -3.66 -14.11 -6.39
C GLN A 30 -4.74 -14.18 -7.46
N GLU A 31 -5.15 -15.39 -7.86
CA GLU A 31 -6.26 -15.58 -8.79
C GLU A 31 -7.59 -15.08 -8.23
N SER A 32 -7.84 -15.23 -6.92
CA SER A 32 -9.05 -14.66 -6.31
C SER A 32 -9.07 -13.14 -6.39
N GLN A 33 -7.94 -12.47 -6.15
CA GLN A 33 -7.82 -11.01 -6.28
C GLN A 33 -8.05 -10.54 -7.73
N VAL A 34 -7.54 -11.28 -8.70
CA VAL A 34 -7.81 -11.01 -10.13
C VAL A 34 -9.30 -11.18 -10.43
N ARG A 35 -9.94 -12.23 -9.91
CA ARG A 35 -11.39 -12.44 -10.07
C ARG A 35 -12.20 -11.30 -9.47
N ASP A 36 -11.79 -10.74 -8.35
CA ASP A 36 -12.46 -9.60 -7.73
C ASP A 36 -12.41 -8.35 -8.62
N ILE A 37 -11.25 -8.04 -9.20
CA ILE A 37 -11.08 -6.94 -10.17
C ILE A 37 -11.93 -7.19 -11.42
N TYR A 38 -11.91 -8.41 -11.94
CA TYR A 38 -12.72 -8.82 -13.08
C TYR A 38 -14.22 -8.64 -12.82
N TYR A 39 -14.75 -9.14 -11.71
CA TYR A 39 -16.16 -8.97 -11.37
C TYR A 39 -16.50 -7.50 -11.11
N ALA A 40 -15.61 -6.71 -10.51
CA ALA A 40 -15.81 -5.28 -10.35
C ALA A 40 -15.94 -4.58 -11.71
N ARG A 41 -15.13 -4.95 -12.69
CA ARG A 41 -15.21 -4.40 -14.05
C ARG A 41 -16.49 -4.79 -14.78
N VAL A 42 -16.87 -6.07 -14.75
CA VAL A 42 -18.13 -6.54 -15.35
C VAL A 42 -19.33 -5.84 -14.71
N ARG A 43 -19.33 -5.66 -13.38
CA ARG A 43 -20.39 -4.91 -12.69
C ARG A 43 -20.43 -3.44 -13.07
N LYS A 44 -19.28 -2.80 -13.33
CA LYS A 44 -19.24 -1.41 -13.83
C LYS A 44 -19.87 -1.29 -15.22
N GLN A 45 -19.65 -2.27 -16.10
CA GLN A 45 -20.25 -2.28 -17.44
C GLN A 45 -21.77 -2.56 -17.39
N CYS A 46 -22.21 -3.44 -16.50
CA CYS A 46 -23.62 -3.78 -16.31
C CYS A 46 -24.32 -2.96 -15.20
N ALA A 47 -23.85 -1.74 -14.90
CA ALA A 47 -24.31 -0.98 -13.75
C ALA A 47 -25.82 -0.64 -13.83
N ASP A 48 -26.34 -0.35 -15.02
CA ASP A 48 -27.75 0.01 -15.22
C ASP A 48 -28.68 -1.16 -14.94
N GLU A 49 -28.33 -2.36 -15.42
CA GLU A 49 -29.10 -3.58 -15.19
C GLU A 49 -29.07 -4.02 -13.72
N ILE A 50 -27.91 -3.87 -13.07
CA ILE A 50 -27.77 -4.12 -11.63
C ILE A 50 -28.63 -3.14 -10.84
N LYS A 51 -28.69 -1.87 -11.25
CA LYS A 51 -29.52 -0.85 -10.61
C LYS A 51 -31.01 -1.14 -10.78
N ALA A 52 -31.45 -1.60 -11.94
CA ALA A 52 -32.83 -2.02 -12.18
C ALA A 52 -33.22 -3.21 -11.29
N PHE A 53 -32.34 -4.23 -11.19
CA PHE A 53 -32.54 -5.35 -10.27
C PHE A 53 -32.57 -4.89 -8.81
N ALA A 54 -31.66 -4.01 -8.40
CA ALA A 54 -31.62 -3.46 -7.06
C ALA A 54 -32.91 -2.70 -6.73
N ALA A 55 -33.42 -1.87 -7.64
CA ALA A 55 -34.66 -1.13 -7.46
C ALA A 55 -35.87 -2.06 -7.22
N CYS A 56 -35.95 -3.19 -7.92
CA CYS A 56 -36.98 -4.19 -7.67
C CYS A 56 -36.79 -4.92 -6.32
N ALA A 57 -35.54 -5.15 -5.92
CA ALA A 57 -35.19 -5.82 -4.67
C ALA A 57 -35.39 -4.94 -3.42
N LEU A 58 -35.48 -3.61 -3.58
CA LEU A 58 -35.75 -2.70 -2.46
C LEU A 58 -37.11 -3.03 -1.82
N GLY A 59 -37.09 -3.49 -0.57
CA GLY A 59 -38.30 -3.82 0.20
C GLY A 59 -38.84 -5.24 -0.01
N ARG A 60 -38.18 -6.08 -0.80
CA ARG A 60 -38.48 -7.51 -0.93
C ARG A 60 -37.27 -8.26 -0.42
N THR A 61 -37.37 -9.02 0.66
CA THR A 61 -36.24 -9.80 1.20
C THR A 61 -36.38 -11.28 0.87
N PHE A 62 -37.58 -11.83 1.05
CA PHE A 62 -37.84 -13.26 0.86
C PHE A 62 -38.37 -13.62 -0.54
N THR A 63 -39.06 -12.68 -1.21
CA THR A 63 -39.76 -12.95 -2.49
C THR A 63 -39.01 -12.44 -3.73
N VAL A 64 -37.80 -11.90 -3.58
CA VAL A 64 -37.00 -11.29 -4.68
C VAL A 64 -36.80 -12.26 -5.84
N SER A 65 -36.44 -13.51 -5.56
CA SER A 65 -36.12 -14.51 -6.58
C SER A 65 -37.28 -14.82 -7.53
N PHE A 66 -38.52 -14.60 -7.08
CA PHE A 66 -39.73 -14.81 -7.87
C PHE A 66 -40.24 -13.49 -8.45
N ALA A 67 -40.32 -12.45 -7.61
CA ALA A 67 -40.94 -11.19 -7.96
C ALA A 67 -40.07 -10.27 -8.83
N CYS A 68 -38.74 -10.42 -8.78
CA CYS A 68 -37.75 -9.68 -9.58
C CYS A 68 -37.03 -10.58 -10.59
N ARG A 69 -37.68 -11.68 -10.99
CA ARG A 69 -37.08 -12.71 -11.84
C ARG A 69 -36.84 -12.21 -13.27
N ALA A 70 -37.56 -11.19 -13.73
CA ALA A 70 -37.37 -10.61 -15.07
C ALA A 70 -36.06 -9.81 -15.09
N GLU A 71 -35.93 -8.86 -14.17
CA GLU A 71 -34.77 -7.99 -13.96
C GLU A 71 -33.52 -8.81 -13.67
N HIS A 72 -33.65 -9.85 -12.84
CA HIS A 72 -32.54 -10.77 -12.56
C HIS A 72 -32.03 -11.49 -13.83
N ARG A 73 -32.91 -11.84 -14.78
CA ARG A 73 -32.48 -12.46 -16.04
C ARG A 73 -31.77 -11.46 -16.95
N VAL A 74 -32.25 -10.22 -17.02
CA VAL A 74 -31.63 -9.17 -17.83
C VAL A 74 -30.23 -8.86 -17.29
N MET A 75 -30.09 -8.64 -15.98
CA MET A 75 -28.81 -8.43 -15.31
C MET A 75 -27.83 -9.58 -15.58
N ASN A 76 -28.27 -10.83 -15.40
CA ASN A 76 -27.42 -11.99 -15.69
C ASN A 76 -27.10 -12.14 -17.18
N GLY A 77 -27.99 -11.71 -18.07
CA GLY A 77 -27.74 -11.64 -19.50
C GLY A 77 -26.56 -10.71 -19.80
N CYS A 78 -26.59 -9.48 -19.29
CA CYS A 78 -25.49 -8.53 -19.42
C CYS A 78 -24.19 -9.09 -18.85
N MET A 79 -24.22 -9.62 -17.62
CA MET A 79 -23.01 -10.17 -16.99
C MET A 79 -22.40 -11.30 -17.81
N LYS A 80 -23.20 -12.18 -18.43
CA LYS A 80 -22.72 -13.26 -19.30
C LYS A 80 -22.11 -12.74 -20.60
N LEU A 81 -22.66 -11.68 -21.20
CA LEU A 81 -22.13 -11.07 -22.42
C LEU A 81 -20.73 -10.48 -22.20
N HIS A 82 -20.51 -9.87 -21.04
CA HIS A 82 -19.22 -9.29 -20.66
C HIS A 82 -18.29 -10.29 -19.97
N ALA A 83 -18.74 -11.51 -19.69
CA ALA A 83 -17.96 -12.55 -19.05
C ALA A 83 -16.99 -13.24 -20.04
N ASN A 84 -16.11 -12.45 -20.66
CA ASN A 84 -15.19 -12.91 -21.70
C ASN A 84 -13.77 -13.09 -21.16
N GLN A 85 -13.03 -14.00 -21.79
CA GLN A 85 -11.60 -14.22 -21.50
C GLN A 85 -10.77 -12.93 -21.68
N LYS A 86 -11.13 -12.08 -22.64
CA LYS A 86 -10.49 -10.78 -22.88
C LYS A 86 -10.57 -9.85 -21.67
N GLU A 87 -11.73 -9.80 -21.01
CA GLU A 87 -11.91 -8.98 -19.80
C GLU A 87 -11.14 -9.58 -18.62
N HIS A 88 -11.06 -10.90 -18.54
CA HIS A 88 -10.27 -11.60 -17.52
C HIS A 88 -8.76 -11.33 -17.68
N ASP A 89 -8.24 -11.37 -18.90
CA ASP A 89 -6.83 -11.08 -19.17
C ASP A 89 -6.51 -9.59 -18.94
N ALA A 90 -7.40 -8.69 -19.32
CA ALA A 90 -7.24 -7.27 -19.02
C ALA A 90 -7.37 -6.96 -17.51
N ALA A 91 -8.10 -7.77 -16.74
CA ALA A 91 -8.11 -7.69 -15.28
C ALA A 91 -6.80 -8.22 -14.65
N ARG A 92 -6.18 -9.24 -15.25
CA ARG A 92 -4.83 -9.69 -14.86
C ARG A 92 -3.80 -8.58 -15.10
N GLU A 93 -3.82 -7.96 -16.28
CA GLU A 93 -2.91 -6.85 -16.61
C GLU A 93 -3.03 -5.71 -15.59
N GLU A 94 -4.25 -5.32 -15.23
CA GLU A 94 -4.51 -4.31 -14.21
C GLU A 94 -3.97 -4.74 -12.83
N TRP A 95 -4.17 -6.00 -12.43
CA TRP A 95 -3.65 -6.51 -11.16
C TRP A 95 -2.12 -6.48 -11.11
N PHE A 96 -1.45 -6.86 -12.20
CA PHE A 96 0.00 -6.76 -12.32
C PHE A 96 0.46 -5.29 -12.26
N ALA A 97 -0.22 -4.37 -12.93
CA ALA A 97 0.08 -2.94 -12.86
C ALA A 97 -0.01 -2.40 -11.43
N MET A 98 -1.10 -2.69 -10.72
CA MET A 98 -1.27 -2.29 -9.32
C MET A 98 -0.19 -2.88 -8.41
N ARG A 99 0.27 -4.10 -8.68
CA ARG A 99 1.35 -4.72 -7.92
C ARG A 99 2.69 -4.01 -8.15
N MET A 100 3.02 -3.70 -9.40
CA MET A 100 4.23 -2.95 -9.74
C MET A 100 4.20 -1.54 -9.15
N ASP A 101 3.05 -0.87 -9.17
CA ASP A 101 2.89 0.45 -8.57
C ASP A 101 3.02 0.40 -7.05
N ARG A 102 2.45 -0.61 -6.37
CA ARG A 102 2.67 -0.82 -4.94
C ARG A 102 4.15 -1.05 -4.61
N GLN A 103 4.89 -1.73 -5.47
CA GLN A 103 6.33 -1.92 -5.29
C GLN A 103 7.09 -0.60 -5.46
N ARG A 104 6.83 0.16 -6.53
CA ARG A 104 7.42 1.48 -6.76
C ARG A 104 7.15 2.45 -5.60
N GLN A 105 5.92 2.44 -5.06
CA GLN A 105 5.56 3.25 -3.90
C GLN A 105 6.32 2.84 -2.63
N ARG A 106 6.59 1.54 -2.42
CA ARG A 106 7.41 1.08 -1.30
C ARG A 106 8.87 1.52 -1.47
N GLU A 107 9.43 1.37 -2.66
CA GLU A 107 10.78 1.83 -2.97
C GLU A 107 10.93 3.34 -2.79
N ALA A 108 9.95 4.13 -3.24
CA ALA A 108 9.92 5.57 -3.03
C ALA A 108 9.83 5.94 -1.54
N ARG A 109 8.96 5.28 -0.78
CA ARG A 109 8.84 5.50 0.69
C ARG A 109 10.13 5.13 1.41
N ASN A 110 10.79 4.04 1.03
CA ASN A 110 12.07 3.63 1.62
C ASN A 110 13.17 4.65 1.31
N LYS A 111 13.24 5.19 0.08
CA LYS A 111 14.20 6.26 -0.26
C LYS A 111 13.97 7.53 0.56
N VAL A 112 12.71 7.92 0.75
CA VAL A 112 12.35 9.06 1.59
C VAL A 112 12.70 8.79 3.05
N ALA A 113 12.46 7.57 3.56
CA ALA A 113 12.82 7.19 4.92
C ALA A 113 14.34 7.21 5.14
N VAL A 114 15.13 6.67 4.20
CA VAL A 114 16.61 6.73 4.26
C VAL A 114 17.10 8.18 4.23
N ALA A 115 16.58 9.00 3.31
CA ALA A 115 16.93 10.43 3.28
C ALA A 115 16.51 11.16 4.57
N GLN A 116 15.40 10.75 5.19
CA GLN A 116 14.97 11.28 6.48
C GLN A 116 15.89 10.80 7.61
N GLU A 117 16.35 9.55 7.61
CA GLU A 117 17.32 9.02 8.56
C GLU A 117 18.67 9.74 8.43
N GLU A 118 19.18 9.96 7.21
CA GLU A 118 20.39 10.75 6.93
C GLU A 118 20.23 12.20 7.41
N PHE A 119 19.11 12.84 7.07
CA PHE A 119 18.82 14.19 7.55
C PHE A 119 18.74 14.25 9.09
N MET A 120 18.10 13.28 9.73
CA MET A 120 17.99 13.21 11.18
C MET A 120 19.35 12.92 11.84
N HIS A 121 20.20 12.10 11.21
CA HIS A 121 21.57 11.84 11.63
C HIS A 121 22.40 13.13 11.63
N ASP A 122 22.36 13.88 10.52
CA ASP A 122 23.09 15.13 10.37
C ASP A 122 22.53 16.24 11.29
N TRP A 123 21.21 16.30 11.45
CA TRP A 123 20.52 17.28 12.29
C TRP A 123 20.70 17.02 13.79
N TRP A 124 20.75 15.75 14.22
CA TRP A 124 20.94 15.40 15.64
C TRP A 124 22.40 15.53 16.09
N GLY A 125 23.34 15.69 15.15
CA GLY A 125 24.68 16.17 15.46
C GLY A 125 25.38 15.37 16.56
N LEU A 126 25.36 14.04 16.49
CA LEU A 126 26.36 13.20 17.15
C LEU A 126 27.28 12.65 16.07
N PRO A 127 28.34 13.40 15.73
CA PRO A 127 29.24 12.99 14.67
C PRO A 127 29.93 11.68 15.05
N GLU A 128 30.12 10.79 14.06
CA GLU A 128 30.95 9.59 14.22
C GLU A 128 32.35 9.99 14.73
N ASP A 129 32.86 11.15 14.30
CA ASP A 129 34.10 11.76 14.80
C ASP A 129 34.02 12.24 16.26
N VAL A 130 32.85 12.62 16.82
CA VAL A 130 32.70 12.97 18.24
C VAL A 130 32.65 11.72 19.13
N ARG A 131 32.04 10.63 18.64
CA ARG A 131 32.12 9.31 19.29
C ARG A 131 33.53 8.72 19.20
N LEU A 132 34.14 8.74 18.02
CA LEU A 132 35.51 8.25 17.76
C LEU A 132 36.57 9.10 18.48
N SER A 133 36.43 10.42 18.55
CA SER A 133 37.32 11.28 19.34
C SER A 133 37.17 11.04 20.83
N ARG A 134 35.95 10.90 21.35
CA ARG A 134 35.74 10.52 22.77
C ARG A 134 36.34 9.16 23.10
N GLN A 135 36.19 8.16 22.21
CA GLN A 135 36.81 6.85 22.38
C GLN A 135 38.34 6.93 22.30
N ARG A 136 38.89 7.62 21.30
CA ARG A 136 40.35 7.83 21.17
C ARG A 136 40.92 8.57 22.37
N ASP A 137 40.28 9.62 22.85
CA ASP A 137 40.71 10.38 24.03
C ASP A 137 40.65 9.55 25.32
N ALA A 138 39.69 8.64 25.43
CA ALA A 138 39.54 7.72 26.56
C ALA A 138 40.59 6.61 26.54
N GLU A 139 40.90 6.05 25.37
CA GLU A 139 41.99 5.09 25.16
C GLU A 139 43.36 5.74 25.43
N GLN A 140 43.60 6.96 24.92
CA GLN A 140 44.87 7.67 25.08
C GLN A 140 45.14 8.08 26.54
N LYS A 141 44.09 8.31 27.33
CA LYS A 141 44.17 8.61 28.76
C LYS A 141 44.04 7.36 29.65
N GLY A 142 43.85 6.17 29.06
CA GLY A 142 43.69 4.90 29.77
C GLY A 142 42.43 4.82 30.64
N VAL A 143 41.41 5.64 30.38
CA VAL A 143 40.18 5.72 31.18
C VAL A 143 39.07 4.96 30.46
N GLN A 144 38.51 3.92 31.07
CA GLN A 144 37.30 3.27 30.55
C GLN A 144 36.12 4.25 30.60
N LEU A 145 35.51 4.53 29.43
CA LEU A 145 34.28 5.31 29.31
C LEU A 145 33.12 4.59 30.02
N GLN A 146 32.90 4.90 31.29
CA GLN A 146 31.66 4.53 31.98
C GLN A 146 30.57 5.56 31.63
N GLU A 147 29.50 5.12 30.96
CA GLU A 147 28.35 5.97 30.65
C GLU A 147 27.71 6.48 31.94
N ARG A 148 27.49 7.80 32.03
CA ARG A 148 27.01 8.49 33.22
C ARG A 148 25.76 9.30 32.88
N ILE A 149 24.59 8.76 33.20
CA ILE A 149 23.34 9.52 33.26
C ILE A 149 22.79 9.39 34.68
N GLY A 150 22.77 10.51 35.42
CA GLY A 150 21.97 10.66 36.65
C GLY A 150 22.57 10.21 37.98
N GLY A 151 23.86 9.88 38.10
CA GLY A 151 24.42 9.45 39.39
C GLY A 151 25.91 9.70 39.52
N MET A 152 26.33 10.14 40.70
CA MET A 152 27.75 10.12 41.04
C MET A 152 28.30 8.68 40.99
N PRO A 153 29.56 8.46 40.57
CA PRO A 153 30.17 7.14 40.62
C PRO A 153 30.06 6.62 42.05
N ALA A 154 29.82 5.32 42.21
CA ALA A 154 29.51 4.72 43.51
C ALA A 154 30.57 5.03 44.60
N LYS A 155 31.81 5.29 44.17
CA LYS A 155 32.94 5.63 45.03
C LYS A 155 32.79 7.00 45.73
N ASP A 156 32.06 7.93 45.14
CA ASP A 156 31.91 9.32 45.60
C ASP A 156 30.53 9.58 46.23
N ARG A 157 29.74 8.53 46.51
CA ARG A 157 28.41 8.67 47.12
C ARG A 157 28.56 8.93 48.64
N PRO A 158 28.07 10.07 49.17
CA PRO A 158 28.01 10.27 50.62
C PRO A 158 27.05 9.26 51.25
N LEU A 159 27.51 8.55 52.29
CA LEU A 159 26.63 7.79 53.19
C LEU A 159 26.17 8.76 54.28
N ASP A 160 25.06 9.46 54.05
CA ASP A 160 24.46 10.32 55.08
C ASP A 160 23.91 9.44 56.21
N GLY A 161 24.64 9.42 57.31
CA GLY A 161 24.31 8.71 58.53
C GLY A 161 23.49 9.56 59.50
N ASN A 162 22.54 8.87 60.15
CA ASN A 162 21.97 9.13 61.47
C ASN A 162 20.96 10.29 61.64
N LYS A 163 19.67 9.94 61.77
CA LYS A 163 18.68 10.71 62.52
C LYS A 163 17.88 9.79 63.46
N ARG A 164 18.19 9.99 64.76
CA ARG A 164 17.55 9.53 66.01
C ARG A 164 17.89 8.13 66.51
#